data_AF-A0A849RG04-F1
#
_entry.id   AF-A0A849RG04-F1
#
_cell.length_a   1.000
_cell.length_b   1.000
_cell.length_c   1.000
_cell.angle_alpha   90.00
_cell.angle_beta   90.00
_cell.angle_gamma   90.00
#
_symmetry.space_group_name_H-M   'P 1'
#
loop_
_entity.id
_entity.type
_entity.pdbx_description
1 polymer ?
#
loop_
_entity_poly.entity_id
_entity_poly.type
_entity_poly.pdbx_seq_one_letter_code
_entity_poly.pdbx_strand_id
1 'polypeptide(L)'
;DNSNRWRVIKQAFSKALPMTERRSAVRVARGERGIWQRRFWEHLIVDDADYAAHVDYCHINPLKHGLVEHVADWPYSTFHRYVARGIYPIDWATALPLIDVGGERR
;
A
#
# COMPACT_ATOMS: atom_id res chain seq x y z
N ASP A 1 14.95 9.51 9.44
CA ASP A 1 14.82 8.06 9.70
C ASP A 1 13.38 7.61 9.44
N ASN A 2 13.22 6.58 8.61
CA ASN A 2 11.92 6.00 8.22
C ASN A 2 11.23 5.30 9.39
N SER A 3 12.00 4.72 10.32
CA SER A 3 11.45 3.99 11.47
C SER A 3 10.62 4.92 12.37
N ASN A 4 11.12 6.13 12.63
CA ASN A 4 10.38 7.12 13.41
C ASN A 4 9.11 7.63 12.72
N ARG A 5 9.15 7.85 11.40
CA ARG A 5 7.97 8.30 10.63
C ARG A 5 6.87 7.23 10.67
N TRP A 6 7.22 5.98 10.40
CA TRP A 6 6.29 4.86 10.49
C TRP A 6 5.74 4.64 11.90
N ARG A 7 6.58 4.82 12.93
CA ARG A 7 6.13 4.76 14.33
C ARG A 7 5.03 5.77 14.63
N VAL A 8 5.20 7.03 14.20
CA VAL A 8 4.22 8.10 14.43
C VAL A 8 2.90 7.80 13.70
N ILE A 9 2.97 7.37 12.43
CA ILE A 9 1.77 7.00 11.64
C ILE A 9 1.01 5.86 12.31
N LYS A 10 1.70 4.74 12.62
CA LYS A 10 1.07 3.58 13.27
C LYS A 10 0.47 3.95 14.62
N GLN A 11 1.13 4.82 15.39
CA GLN A 11 0.62 5.28 16.69
C GLN A 11 -0.64 6.12 16.55
N ALA A 12 -0.62 7.14 15.67
CA ALA A 12 -1.76 8.03 15.47
C ALA A 12 -3.00 7.27 15.00
N PHE A 13 -2.84 6.42 13.98
CA PHE A 13 -3.91 5.57 13.48
C PHE A 13 -4.46 4.63 14.56
N SER A 14 -3.57 3.98 15.33
CA SER A 14 -4.00 3.10 16.41
C SER A 14 -4.84 3.85 17.45
N LYS A 15 -4.40 5.04 17.88
CA LYS A 15 -5.13 5.84 18.89
C LYS A 15 -6.53 6.24 18.43
N ALA A 16 -6.75 6.40 17.12
CA ALA A 16 -8.04 6.76 16.56
C ALA A 16 -9.04 5.58 16.52
N LEU A 17 -8.58 4.34 16.73
CA LEU A 17 -9.43 3.15 16.64
C LEU A 17 -9.70 2.54 18.03
N PRO A 18 -10.94 2.07 18.29
CA PRO A 18 -11.26 1.32 19.50
C PRO A 18 -10.42 0.04 19.58
N MET A 19 -10.17 -0.45 20.79
CA MET A 19 -9.34 -1.64 21.04
C MET A 19 -10.16 -2.93 20.92
N THR A 20 -10.78 -3.17 19.77
CA THR A 20 -11.62 -4.35 19.50
C THR A 20 -10.85 -5.49 18.85
N GLU A 21 -9.58 -5.29 18.48
CA GLU A 21 -8.83 -6.30 17.75
C GLU A 21 -8.30 -7.43 18.64
N ARG A 22 -8.22 -8.65 18.07
CA ARG A 22 -7.61 -9.80 18.74
C ARG A 22 -6.11 -9.57 18.94
N ARG A 23 -5.63 -9.78 20.16
CA ARG A 23 -4.20 -9.70 20.52
C ARG A 23 -3.74 -11.02 21.12
N SER A 24 -2.58 -11.51 20.69
CA SER A 24 -1.91 -12.64 21.33
C SER A 24 -1.37 -12.23 22.71
N ALA A 25 -1.11 -13.19 23.60
CA ALA A 25 -0.53 -12.94 24.92
C ALA A 25 0.77 -12.11 24.83
N VAL A 26 1.61 -12.41 23.83
CA VAL A 26 2.85 -11.66 23.55
C VAL A 26 2.56 -10.20 23.19
N ARG A 27 1.55 -9.92 22.35
CA ARG A 27 1.19 -8.54 21.98
C ARG A 27 0.64 -7.78 23.18
N VAL A 28 -0.19 -8.42 24.01
CA VAL A 28 -0.72 -7.83 25.24
C VAL A 28 0.42 -7.47 26.20
N ALA A 29 1.33 -8.40 26.47
CA ALA A 29 2.47 -8.18 27.36
C ALA A 29 3.38 -7.03 26.91
N ARG A 30 3.47 -6.76 25.60
CA ARG A 30 4.29 -5.69 25.02
C ARG A 30 3.51 -4.40 24.75
N GLY A 31 2.22 -4.34 25.09
CA GLY A 31 1.36 -3.19 24.75
C GLY A 31 1.17 -2.96 23.25
N GLU A 32 1.43 -3.97 22.41
CA GLU A 32 1.27 -3.89 20.95
C GLU A 32 -0.21 -3.99 20.54
N ARG A 33 -0.59 -3.26 19.48
CA ARG A 33 -1.89 -3.41 18.83
C ARG A 33 -1.92 -4.63 17.92
N GLY A 34 -3.11 -5.20 17.72
CA GLY A 34 -3.31 -6.36 16.85
C GLY A 34 -3.44 -6.05 15.35
N ILE A 35 -3.50 -4.77 14.99
CA ILE A 35 -3.87 -4.29 13.64
C ILE A 35 -2.72 -4.19 12.64
N TRP A 36 -1.48 -4.01 13.11
CA TRP A 36 -0.31 -3.81 12.25
C TRP A 36 0.55 -5.07 12.15
N GLN A 37 1.07 -5.37 10.96
CA GLN A 37 2.22 -6.26 10.82
C GLN A 37 3.47 -5.63 11.49
N ARG A 38 4.33 -6.50 12.04
CA ARG A 38 5.61 -6.08 12.62
C ARG A 38 6.58 -5.70 11.50
N ARG A 39 7.43 -4.70 11.77
CA ARG A 39 8.32 -4.07 10.78
C ARG A 39 7.52 -3.40 9.65
N PHE A 40 8.23 -2.92 8.65
CA PHE A 40 7.71 -2.39 7.40
C PHE A 40 8.76 -2.69 6.32
N TRP A 41 8.34 -2.68 5.07
CA TRP A 41 9.26 -2.76 3.95
C TRP A 41 9.63 -1.35 3.52
N GLU A 42 10.92 -1.15 3.23
CA GLU A 42 11.42 0.08 2.64
C GLU A 42 12.29 -0.27 1.44
N HIS A 43 12.15 0.56 0.41
CA HIS A 43 12.98 0.54 -0.78
C HIS A 43 13.38 1.97 -1.08
N LEU A 44 14.68 2.15 -1.30
CA LEU A 44 15.22 3.45 -1.68
C LEU A 44 15.05 3.58 -3.19
N ILE A 45 14.26 4.56 -3.60
CA ILE A 45 14.13 4.93 -5.01
C ILE A 45 15.45 5.53 -5.47
N VAL A 46 16.07 4.94 -6.50
CA VAL A 46 17.42 5.31 -6.95
C VAL A 46 17.44 6.20 -8.20
N ASP A 47 16.39 6.13 -9.03
CA ASP A 47 16.25 6.94 -10.24
C ASP A 47 14.77 7.09 -10.66
N ASP A 48 14.56 7.82 -11.76
CA ASP A 48 13.23 8.14 -12.28
C ASP A 48 12.50 6.89 -12.86
N ALA A 49 13.24 5.91 -13.37
CA ALA A 49 12.65 4.68 -13.90
C ALA A 49 12.14 3.80 -12.75
N ASP A 50 12.94 3.68 -11.69
CA ASP A 50 12.56 2.98 -10.46
C ASP A 50 11.37 3.67 -9.77
N TYR A 51 11.34 5.01 -9.77
CA TYR A 51 10.18 5.77 -9.31
C TYR A 51 8.92 5.43 -10.10
N ALA A 52 8.97 5.50 -11.43
CA ALA A 52 7.83 5.22 -12.29
C ALA A 52 7.30 3.79 -12.08
N ALA A 53 8.19 2.80 -12.05
CA ALA A 53 7.82 1.40 -11.81
C ALA A 53 7.12 1.20 -10.45
N HIS A 54 7.60 1.86 -9.39
CA HIS A 54 6.99 1.75 -8.06
C HIS A 54 5.64 2.47 -7.96
N VAL A 55 5.46 3.60 -8.64
CA VAL A 55 4.16 4.28 -8.73
C VAL A 55 3.16 3.43 -9.51
N ASP A 56 3.56 2.88 -10.66
CA ASP A 56 2.75 1.97 -11.46
C ASP A 56 2.31 0.76 -10.62
N TYR A 57 3.24 0.15 -9.89
CA TYR A 57 2.96 -0.97 -8.98
C TYR A 57 1.90 -0.62 -7.93
N CYS A 58 1.97 0.58 -7.35
CA CYS A 58 0.98 1.02 -6.35
C CYS A 58 -0.42 1.20 -6.95
N HIS A 59 -0.53 1.62 -8.21
CA HIS A 59 -1.83 1.81 -8.87
C HIS A 59 -2.40 0.51 -9.45
N ILE A 60 -1.54 -0.40 -9.90
CA ILE A 60 -1.93 -1.72 -10.41
C ILE A 60 -2.35 -2.67 -9.28
N ASN A 61 -1.88 -2.46 -8.04
CA ASN A 61 -2.08 -3.40 -6.92
C ASN A 61 -3.53 -3.87 -6.71
N PRO A 62 -4.55 -2.99 -6.67
CA PRO A 62 -5.94 -3.42 -6.51
C PRO A 62 -6.40 -4.39 -7.60
N LEU A 63 -5.99 -4.15 -8.86
CA LEU A 63 -6.26 -5.02 -9.99
C LEU A 63 -5.49 -6.35 -9.86
N LYS A 64 -4.17 -6.27 -9.58
CA LYS A 64 -3.30 -7.45 -9.38
C LYS A 64 -3.87 -8.40 -8.32
N HIS A 65 -4.44 -7.86 -7.25
CA HIS A 65 -5.02 -8.64 -6.15
C HIS A 65 -6.51 -8.98 -6.34
N GLY A 66 -7.09 -8.67 -7.51
CA GLY A 66 -8.48 -9.03 -7.84
C GLY A 66 -9.53 -8.28 -7.02
N LEU A 67 -9.20 -7.10 -6.48
CA LEU A 67 -10.15 -6.27 -5.75
C LEU A 67 -11.06 -5.46 -6.70
N VAL A 68 -10.62 -5.25 -7.94
CA VAL A 68 -11.33 -4.52 -9.01
C VAL A 68 -10.96 -5.12 -10.37
N GLU A 69 -11.80 -4.86 -11.38
CA GLU A 69 -11.55 -5.26 -12.78
C GLU A 69 -10.78 -4.17 -13.57
N HIS A 70 -10.91 -2.91 -13.16
CA HIS A 70 -10.17 -1.78 -13.71
C HIS A 70 -9.52 -0.96 -12.59
N VAL A 71 -8.31 -0.43 -12.83
CA VAL A 71 -7.60 0.42 -11.85
C VAL A 71 -8.45 1.64 -11.45
N ALA A 72 -9.20 2.19 -12.40
CA ALA A 72 -10.12 3.31 -12.17
C ALA A 72 -11.25 3.00 -11.17
N ASP A 73 -11.62 1.73 -10.97
CA ASP A 73 -12.71 1.38 -10.06
C ASP A 73 -12.27 1.44 -8.59
N TRP A 74 -10.97 1.55 -8.30
CA TRP A 74 -10.46 1.62 -6.93
C TRP A 74 -10.45 3.07 -6.41
N PRO A 75 -11.34 3.45 -5.48
CA PRO A 75 -11.43 4.85 -5.03
C PRO A 75 -10.29 5.23 -4.06
N TYR A 76 -9.64 4.24 -3.44
CA TYR A 76 -8.65 4.45 -2.38
C TYR A 76 -7.21 4.51 -2.92
N SER A 77 -7.00 5.28 -3.99
CA SER A 77 -5.69 5.45 -4.64
C SER A 77 -5.52 6.89 -5.13
N THR A 78 -4.26 7.32 -5.25
CA THR A 78 -3.93 8.59 -5.91
C THR A 78 -3.99 8.54 -7.44
N PHE A 79 -4.34 7.38 -8.03
CA PHE A 79 -4.52 7.20 -9.47
C PHE A 79 -5.42 8.28 -10.09
N HIS A 80 -6.59 8.54 -9.49
CA HIS A 80 -7.53 9.58 -9.94
C HIS A 80 -6.91 10.97 -10.05
N ARG A 81 -6.03 11.30 -9.10
CA ARG A 81 -5.30 12.57 -9.11
C ARG A 81 -4.25 12.60 -10.23
N TYR A 82 -3.65 11.47 -10.58
CA TYR A 82 -2.68 11.36 -11.68
C TYR A 82 -3.39 11.44 -13.03
N VAL A 83 -4.58 10.84 -13.17
CA VAL A 83 -5.44 11.02 -14.34
C VAL A 83 -5.83 12.49 -14.53
N ALA A 84 -6.30 13.15 -13.47
CA ALA A 84 -6.65 14.58 -13.52
C ALA A 84 -5.48 15.50 -13.91
N ARG A 85 -4.24 15.03 -13.75
CA ARG A 85 -3.00 15.74 -14.14
C ARG A 85 -2.48 15.33 -15.52
N GLY A 86 -3.15 14.43 -16.23
CA GLY A 86 -2.72 13.91 -17.53
C GLY A 86 -1.51 12.99 -17.47
N ILE A 87 -1.17 12.44 -16.29
CA ILE A 87 -0.05 11.50 -16.15
C ILE A 87 -0.44 10.11 -16.63
N TYR A 88 -1.66 9.67 -16.28
CA TYR A 88 -2.25 8.43 -16.80
C TYR A 88 -3.51 8.74 -17.60
N PRO A 89 -3.81 7.96 -18.65
CA PRO A 89 -5.14 7.92 -19.21
C PRO A 89 -6.10 7.19 -18.24
N ILE A 90 -7.40 7.48 -18.31
CA ILE A 90 -8.39 6.91 -17.39
C ILE A 90 -8.57 5.39 -17.57
N ASP A 91 -8.33 4.89 -18.78
CA ASP A 91 -8.35 3.48 -19.18
C ASP A 91 -6.97 2.82 -19.07
N TRP A 92 -6.03 3.43 -18.35
CA TRP A 92 -4.72 2.84 -18.09
C TRP A 92 -4.85 1.52 -17.31
N ALA A 93 -4.10 0.51 -17.76
CA ALA A 93 -4.03 -0.81 -17.17
C ALA A 93 -5.41 -1.49 -16.98
N THR A 94 -6.18 -1.60 -18.06
CA THR A 94 -7.40 -2.41 -18.11
C THR A 94 -7.05 -3.88 -18.37
N ALA A 95 -7.39 -4.78 -17.45
CA ALA A 95 -7.23 -6.24 -17.58
C ALA A 95 -5.82 -6.71 -18.02
N LEU A 96 -4.88 -6.78 -17.06
CA LEU A 96 -3.61 -7.48 -17.26
C LEU A 96 -3.84 -9.00 -17.41
N PRO A 97 -3.36 -9.68 -18.46
CA PRO A 97 -3.13 -11.12 -18.37
C PRO A 97 -1.96 -11.33 -17.41
N LEU A 98 -2.26 -11.67 -16.16
CA LEU A 98 -1.36 -12.17 -15.10
C LEU A 98 0.14 -11.88 -15.35
N ILE A 99 0.55 -10.62 -15.35
CA ILE A 99 1.96 -10.30 -15.26
C ILE A 99 2.29 -10.44 -13.78
N ASP A 100 3.02 -11.50 -13.45
CA ASP A 100 3.72 -11.61 -12.18
C ASP A 100 4.84 -10.56 -12.14
N VAL A 101 4.44 -9.32 -11.85
CA VAL A 101 5.36 -8.27 -11.41
C VAL A 101 5.81 -8.70 -10.02
N GLY A 102 6.94 -9.41 -10.01
CA GLY A 102 7.63 -10.04 -8.87
C GLY A 102 8.10 -9.03 -7.81
N GLY A 103 7.13 -8.36 -7.18
CA GLY A 103 7.33 -7.48 -6.02
C GLY A 103 6.94 -8.13 -4.70
N GLU A 104 6.29 -9.30 -4.71
CA GLU A 104 5.91 -10.03 -3.51
C GLU A 104 6.88 -11.17 -3.24
N ARG A 105 7.85 -10.96 -2.35
CA ARG A 105 8.54 -12.09 -1.74
C ARG A 105 7.60 -12.72 -0.71
N ARG A 106 7.29 -14.01 -0.92
CA ARG A 106 6.65 -14.91 0.04
C ARG A 106 7.25 -14.80 1.44
#